data_AF-A0A4Q2QR75-F1
#
_entry.id   AF-A0A4Q2QR75-F1
#
_cell.length_a   1.000
_cell.length_b   1.000
_cell.length_c   1.000
_cell.angle_alpha   90.00
_cell.angle_beta   90.00
_cell.angle_gamma   90.00
#
_symmetry.space_group_name_H-M   'P 1'
#
loop_
_entity.id
_entity.type
_entity.pdbx_description
1 polymer ?
#
loop_
_entity_poly.entity_id
_entity_poly.type
_entity_poly.pdbx_seq_one_letter_code
_entity_poly.pdbx_strand_id
1 'polypeptide(L)' 'FAQFAADNSLTSQQLRFLSLLKNHIRDYGTIEMRQLFEQPFTHIHNEGVTGVFPDIEQIVRLQKIVEELGVVTDAATV' A
#
# COMPACT_ATOMS: atom_id res chain seq x y z
N PHE A 1 0.86 8.87 -0.23
CA PHE A 1 0.84 8.37 1.16
C PHE A 1 0.79 9.43 2.26
N ALA A 2 1.50 10.57 2.19
CA ALA A 2 1.49 11.57 3.26
C ALA A 2 0.08 12.14 3.53
N GLN A 3 -0.64 12.53 2.45
CA GLN A 3 -2.03 12.98 2.55
C GLN A 3 -2.94 11.90 3.14
N PHE A 4 -2.81 10.65 2.69
CA PHE A 4 -3.58 9.52 3.21
C PHE A 4 -3.42 9.34 4.73
N ALA A 5 -2.19 9.51 5.23
CA ALA A 5 -1.91 9.43 6.66
C ALA A 5 -2.50 10.59 7.46
N ALA A 6 -2.47 11.81 6.90
CA ALA A 6 -3.07 12.99 7.52
C ALA A 6 -4.60 12.87 7.61
N ASP A 7 -5.24 12.35 6.56
CA ASP A 7 -6.72 12.23 6.50
C ASP A 7 -7.28 11.17 7.47
N ASN A 8 -6.49 10.16 7.85
CA ASN A 8 -6.98 8.96 8.54
C ASN A 8 -6.41 8.74 9.95
N SER A 9 -5.54 9.62 10.46
CA SER A 9 -4.91 9.49 11.79
C SER A 9 -4.39 8.08 12.07
N LEU A 10 -3.53 7.58 11.17
CA LEU A 10 -3.13 6.18 11.13
C LEU A 10 -2.41 5.68 12.40
N THR A 11 -2.63 4.42 12.75
CA THR A 11 -1.92 3.73 13.82
C THR A 11 -0.47 3.41 13.44
N SER A 12 0.37 3.10 14.42
CA SER A 12 1.76 2.68 14.17
C SER A 12 1.85 1.43 13.27
N GLN A 13 0.88 0.52 13.37
CA GLN A 13 0.81 -0.69 12.54
C GLN A 13 0.52 -0.33 11.08
N GLN A 14 -0.46 0.56 10.85
CA GLN A 14 -0.80 1.08 9.53
C GLN A 14 0.38 1.84 8.90
N LEU A 15 1.06 2.70 9.66
CA LEU A 15 2.24 3.41 9.19
C LEU A 15 3.38 2.46 8.79
N ARG A 16 3.62 1.40 9.57
CA ARG A 16 4.61 0.36 9.24
C ARG A 16 4.22 -0.37 7.96
N PHE A 17 2.95 -0.69 7.77
CA PHE A 17 2.44 -1.31 6.55
C PHE A 17 2.67 -0.42 5.33
N LEU A 18 2.34 0.86 5.42
CA LEU A 18 2.59 1.82 4.34
C LEU A 18 4.08 1.98 4.04
N SER A 19 4.96 1.94 5.06
CA SER A 19 6.40 1.97 4.86
C SER A 19 6.90 0.73 4.11
N LEU A 20 6.40 -0.45 4.46
CA LEU A 20 6.75 -1.70 3.81
C LEU A 20 6.26 -1.71 2.35
N LEU A 21 5.03 -1.26 2.13
CA LEU A 21 4.42 -1.12 0.80
C LEU A 21 5.24 -0.21 -0.11
N LYS A 22 5.61 0.98 0.39
CA LYS A 22 6.49 1.91 -0.33
C LYS A 22 7.82 1.28 -0.72
N ASN A 23 8.46 0.57 0.21
CA ASN A 23 9.73 -0.09 -0.06
C ASN A 23 9.57 -1.18 -1.13
N HIS A 24 8.50 -1.99 -1.03
CA HIS A 24 8.21 -3.03 -2.02
C HIS A 24 8.02 -2.43 -3.42
N ILE A 25 7.20 -1.39 -3.56
CA ILE A 25 6.98 -0.74 -4.87
C ILE A 25 8.28 -0.10 -5.38
N ARG A 26 9.09 0.49 -4.51
CA ARG A 26 10.40 1.05 -4.92
C ARG A 26 11.35 -0.04 -5.45
N ASP A 27 11.37 -1.20 -4.81
CA ASP A 27 12.32 -2.26 -5.10
C ASP A 27 11.88 -3.15 -6.29
N TYR A 28 10.56 -3.32 -6.49
CA TYR A 28 9.98 -4.22 -7.51
C TYR A 28 9.18 -3.49 -8.61
N GLY A 29 8.94 -2.19 -8.48
CA GLY A 29 8.22 -1.35 -9.45
C GLY A 29 6.70 -1.47 -9.40
N THR A 30 6.17 -2.66 -9.10
CA THR A 30 4.72 -2.91 -9.02
C THR A 30 4.38 -3.76 -7.80
N ILE A 31 3.08 -3.89 -7.52
CA ILE A 31 2.56 -4.83 -6.54
C ILE A 31 1.14 -5.25 -6.92
N GLU A 32 0.86 -6.54 -6.81
CA GLU A 32 -0.49 -7.08 -6.96
C GLU A 32 -1.24 -7.07 -5.62
N MET A 33 -2.57 -6.92 -5.67
CA MET A 33 -3.42 -6.96 -4.48
C MET A 33 -3.24 -8.23 -3.64
N ARG A 34 -3.03 -9.38 -4.29
CA ARG A 34 -2.78 -10.67 -3.61
C ARG A 34 -1.53 -10.65 -2.73
N GLN A 35 -0.49 -9.91 -3.14
CA GLN A 35 0.76 -9.82 -2.38
C GLN A 35 0.58 -9.11 -1.03
N LEU A 36 -0.46 -8.28 -0.87
CA LEU A 36 -0.80 -7.64 0.41
C LEU A 36 -1.32 -8.63 1.47
N PHE A 37 -1.64 -9.86 1.07
CA PHE A 37 -2.04 -10.96 1.94
C PHE A 37 -0.91 -12.00 2.11
N GLU A 38 0.29 -11.70 1.63
CA GLU A 38 1.45 -12.57 1.68
C GLU A 38 2.60 -11.93 2.46
N GLN A 39 3.67 -12.70 2.67
CA GLN A 39 4.90 -12.14 3.20
C GLN A 39 5.51 -11.14 2.20
N PRO A 40 6.07 -10.00 2.65
CA PRO A 40 6.37 -9.61 4.04
C PRO A 40 5.23 -8.91 4.79
N PHE A 41 4.07 -8.67 4.15
CA PHE A 41 2.96 -7.91 4.74
C PHE A 41 2.30 -8.64 5.90
N THR A 42 2.18 -9.97 5.80
CA THR A 42 1.60 -10.79 6.86
C THR A 42 2.45 -10.90 8.12
N HIS A 43 3.72 -10.46 8.11
CA HIS A 43 4.48 -10.25 9.34
C HIS A 43 3.93 -9.10 10.21
N ILE A 44 3.21 -8.15 9.61
CA ILE A 44 2.62 -7.02 10.36
C ILE A 44 1.30 -7.46 11.00
N HIS A 45 0.48 -8.20 10.25
CA HIS A 45 -0.77 -8.79 10.71
C HIS A 45 -1.08 -10.04 9.89
N ASN A 46 -1.53 -11.13 10.52
CA ASN A 46 -1.76 -12.42 9.84
C ASN A 46 -2.78 -12.33 8.70
N GLU A 47 -3.80 -11.48 8.82
CA GLU A 47 -4.79 -11.18 7.77
C GLU A 47 -4.30 -10.18 6.69
N GLY A 48 -3.04 -9.75 6.74
CA GLY A 48 -2.48 -8.81 5.76
C GLY A 48 -3.17 -7.44 5.83
N VAL A 49 -3.48 -6.86 4.67
CA VAL A 49 -4.07 -5.51 4.58
C VAL A 49 -5.40 -5.37 5.31
N THR A 50 -6.27 -6.39 5.31
CA THR A 50 -7.59 -6.32 5.94
C THR A 50 -7.52 -6.34 7.46
N GLY A 51 -6.50 -6.95 8.04
CA GLY A 51 -6.28 -6.91 9.48
C GLY A 51 -5.63 -5.61 9.97
N VAL A 52 -4.90 -4.92 9.08
CA VAL A 52 -4.27 -3.63 9.40
C VAL A 52 -5.21 -2.44 9.13
N PHE A 53 -6.07 -2.56 8.12
CA PHE A 53 -7.05 -1.56 7.72
C PHE A 53 -8.45 -2.16 7.86
N PRO A 54 -9.13 -1.97 9.01
CA PRO A 54 -10.48 -2.53 9.22
C PRO A 54 -11.56 -1.82 8.40
N ASP A 55 -11.28 -0.60 7.94
CA ASP A 55 -12.16 0.16 7.06
C ASP A 55 -11.89 -0.19 5.60
N ILE A 56 -12.90 -0.75 4.93
CA ILE A 56 -12.81 -1.14 3.53
C ILE A 56 -12.59 0.05 2.60
N GLU A 57 -13.08 1.24 2.95
CA GLU A 57 -12.85 2.46 2.15
C GLU A 57 -11.37 2.84 2.16
N GLN A 58 -10.67 2.63 3.27
CA GLN A 58 -9.22 2.84 3.37
C GLN A 58 -8.47 1.85 2.48
N ILE A 59 -8.91 0.60 2.40
CA ILE A 59 -8.30 -0.41 1.51
C ILE A 59 -8.50 -0.04 0.05
N VAL A 60 -9.71 0.34 -0.34
CA VAL A 60 -10.02 0.78 -1.72
C VAL A 60 -9.19 2.02 -2.08
N ARG A 61 -9.07 2.99 -1.17
CA ARG A 61 -8.24 4.17 -1.40
C ARG A 61 -6.75 3.83 -1.48
N LEU A 62 -6.28 2.90 -0.66
CA LEU A 62 -4.91 2.40 -0.70
C LEU A 62 -4.60 1.74 -2.04
N GLN A 63 -5.51 0.90 -2.54
CA GLN A 63 -5.38 0.25 -3.84
C GLN A 63 -5.25 1.29 -4.96
N LYS A 64 -6.09 2.32 -4.98
CA LYS A 64 -6.00 3.42 -5.96
C LYS A 64 -4.65 4.13 -5.92
N ILE A 65 -4.15 4.45 -4.72
CA ILE A 65 -2.83 5.08 -4.56
C ILE A 65 -1.73 4.17 -5.12
N VAL A 66 -1.82 2.86 -4.90
CA VAL A 66 -0.83 1.90 -5.39
C VAL A 66 -0.87 1.78 -6.92
N GLU A 67 -2.07 1.74 -7.50
CA GLU A 67 -2.25 1.76 -8.96
C GLU A 67 -1.65 3.02 -9.58
N GLU A 68 -1.89 4.19 -8.99
CA GLU A 68 -1.30 5.46 -9.43
C GLU A 68 0.24 5.49 -9.32
N LEU A 69 0.83 4.78 -8.35
CA LEU A 69 2.28 4.71 -8.16
C LEU A 69 2.96 3.67 -9.05
N GLY A 70 2.27 2.56 -9.36
CA GLY A 70 2.74 1.52 -10.26
C GLY A 70 2.52 1.86 -11.74
N VAL A 71 1.61 2.78 -12.04
CA VAL A 71 1.48 3.43 -13.35
C VAL A 71 2.51 4.56 -13.41
N VAL A 72 3.77 4.20 -13.61
CA VAL A 72 4.65 5.07 -14.38
C VAL A 72 4.28 4.81 -15.84
N THR A 73 3.28 5.53 -16.35
CA THR A 73 3.28 5.78 -17.79
C THR A 73 4.62 6.43 -18.07
N ASP A 74 5.52 5.65 -18.65
CA ASP A 74 6.63 6.18 -19.40
C ASP A 74 5.99 7.05 -20.48
N ALA A 75 5.79 8.33 -20.15
CA ALA A 75 5.74 9.40 -21.13
C ALA A 75 7.15 9.51 -21.70
N ALA A 76 7.57 8.44 -22.38
CA ALA A 76 8.56 8.47 -23.41
C ALA A 76 7.98 9.43 -24.44
N THR A 77 8.51 10.65 -24.42
CA THR A 77 8.97 11.36 -25.61
C THR A 77 8.84 10.51 -26.88
N VAL A 78 7.74 10.70 -27.63
CA VAL A 78 7.74 10.59 -29.10
C VAL A 78 6.73 11.60 -29.65
#